data_AF-N8R9H7-F1
#
_entry.id   AF-N8R9H7-F1
#
_cell.length_a   1.000
_cell.length_b   1.000
_cell.length_c   1.000
_cell.angle_alpha   90.00
_cell.angle_beta   90.00
_cell.angle_gamma   90.00
#
_symmetry.space_group_name_H-M   'P 1'
#
loop_
_entity.id
_entity.type
_entity.pdbx_description
1 polymer ?
#
loop_
_entity_poly.entity_id
_entity_poly.type
_entity_poly.pdbx_seq_one_letter_code
_entity_poly.pdbx_strand_id
1 'polypeptide(L)'
;MEKLFKELINEIKKDWTIPKHIDAISCDLLFRCQFFHGFIGIDELLIDLPMDFVEFYKLANGAYLFEDIVYGQWGLQLLDAFLIQEKTRDFIEGNSGYLKGDLIVGEFLGDSDLLLLRTDPSKNDYGSMMIVTPLESRNNWNKLELNFYSFIKGYVSELGQKFWE
;
A
#
# COMPACT_ATOMS: atom_id res chain seq x y z
N MET A 1 4.44 -3.39 16.89
CA MET A 1 4.18 -4.23 15.71
C MET A 1 5.44 -4.38 14.82
N GLU A 2 6.47 -3.55 15.06
CA GLU A 2 7.73 -3.47 14.32
C GLU A 2 8.43 -4.82 14.10
N LYS A 3 8.53 -5.67 15.14
CA LYS A 3 9.12 -7.01 15.02
C LYS A 3 8.42 -7.86 13.96
N LEU A 4 7.08 -7.82 13.92
CA LEU A 4 6.29 -8.58 12.96
C LEU A 4 6.51 -8.08 11.53
N PHE A 5 6.58 -6.76 11.33
CA PHE A 5 6.94 -6.21 10.02
C PHE A 5 8.36 -6.57 9.61
N LYS A 6 9.32 -6.54 10.53
CA LYS A 6 10.69 -6.92 10.25
C LYS A 6 10.80 -8.38 9.81
N GLU A 7 10.10 -9.28 10.50
CA GLU A 7 10.01 -10.69 10.12
C GLU A 7 9.38 -10.86 8.73
N LEU A 8 8.21 -10.25 8.50
CA LEU A 8 7.50 -10.29 7.23
C LEU A 8 8.35 -9.75 6.06
N ILE A 9 8.97 -8.57 6.22
CA ILE A 9 9.83 -7.97 5.18
C ILE A 9 11.03 -8.87 4.88
N ASN A 10 11.63 -9.50 5.89
CA ASN A 10 12.76 -10.41 5.68
C ASN A 10 12.36 -11.68 4.94
N GLU A 11 11.19 -12.25 5.26
CA GLU A 11 10.63 -13.38 4.53
C GLU A 11 10.37 -13.03 3.06
N ILE A 12 9.73 -11.88 2.81
CA ILE A 12 9.48 -11.41 1.44
C ILE A 12 10.80 -11.19 0.69
N LYS A 13 11.77 -10.51 1.31
CA LYS A 13 13.09 -10.29 0.68
C LYS A 13 13.80 -11.59 0.34
N LYS A 14 13.71 -12.60 1.20
CA LYS A 14 14.33 -13.91 0.96
C LYS A 14 13.77 -14.57 -0.31
N ASP A 15 12.46 -14.46 -0.51
CA ASP A 15 11.77 -15.24 -1.54
C ASP A 15 11.51 -14.45 -2.83
N TRP A 16 11.41 -13.12 -2.76
CA TRP A 16 10.89 -12.27 -3.85
C TRP A 16 11.84 -11.17 -4.30
N THR A 17 13.06 -11.06 -3.78
CA THR A 17 14.04 -10.09 -4.32
C THR A 17 14.45 -10.46 -5.75
N ILE A 18 14.55 -11.76 -6.05
CA ILE A 18 14.88 -12.26 -7.38
C ILE A 18 13.58 -12.48 -8.15
N PRO A 19 13.41 -11.87 -9.34
CA PRO A 19 12.22 -12.05 -10.15
C PRO A 19 11.95 -13.51 -10.48
N LYS A 20 10.69 -13.95 -10.36
CA LYS A 20 10.27 -15.32 -10.69
C LYS A 20 8.81 -15.37 -11.14
N HIS A 21 8.42 -16.47 -11.77
CA HIS A 21 7.05 -16.69 -12.21
C HIS A 21 6.12 -16.98 -11.04
N ILE A 22 4.85 -16.62 -11.22
CA ILE A 22 3.74 -17.09 -10.40
C ILE A 22 2.79 -17.79 -11.37
N ASP A 23 2.91 -19.11 -11.47
CA ASP A 23 2.21 -19.92 -12.48
C ASP A 23 0.67 -19.77 -12.43
N ALA A 24 0.13 -19.46 -11.24
CA ALA A 24 -1.29 -19.20 -11.06
C ALA A 24 -1.77 -17.88 -11.68
N ILE A 25 -0.86 -16.91 -11.90
CA ILE A 25 -1.15 -15.59 -12.46
C ILE A 25 -0.80 -15.57 -13.95
N SER A 26 0.47 -15.84 -14.28
CA SER A 26 0.94 -15.87 -15.67
C SER A 26 2.32 -16.51 -15.78
N CYS A 27 2.52 -17.29 -16.85
CA CYS A 27 3.84 -17.84 -17.21
C CYS A 27 4.71 -16.84 -18.00
N ASP A 28 4.14 -15.74 -18.47
CA ASP A 28 4.86 -14.74 -19.28
C ASP A 28 5.38 -13.56 -18.45
N LEU A 29 5.00 -13.48 -17.17
CA LEU A 29 5.35 -12.39 -16.26
C LEU A 29 6.38 -12.84 -15.23
N LEU A 30 7.22 -11.90 -14.79
CA LEU A 30 8.24 -12.12 -13.76
C LEU A 30 8.01 -11.13 -12.62
N PHE A 31 7.73 -11.67 -11.43
CA PHE A 31 7.35 -10.87 -10.28
C PHE A 31 8.47 -10.76 -9.27
N ARG A 32 8.62 -9.58 -8.69
CA ARG A 32 9.53 -9.32 -7.56
C ARG A 32 8.91 -8.42 -6.50
N CYS A 33 9.54 -8.40 -5.34
CA CYS A 33 9.31 -7.41 -4.31
C CYS A 33 10.60 -6.63 -4.03
N GLN A 34 10.50 -5.32 -3.90
CA GLN A 34 11.60 -4.43 -3.59
C GLN A 34 11.18 -3.46 -2.49
N PHE A 35 11.99 -3.34 -1.43
CA PHE A 35 11.73 -2.40 -0.34
C PHE A 35 12.75 -1.27 -0.39
N PHE A 36 12.30 -0.04 -0.15
CA PHE A 36 13.19 1.11 -0.05
C PHE A 36 13.87 1.16 1.32
N HIS A 37 14.88 2.02 1.47
CA HIS A 37 15.51 2.22 2.77
C HIS A 37 14.50 2.83 3.75
N GLY A 38 14.52 2.38 5.01
CA GLY A 38 13.65 2.90 6.05
C GLY A 38 13.84 4.41 6.28
N PHE A 39 12.78 5.08 6.69
CA PHE A 39 12.73 6.51 6.95
C PHE A 39 12.22 6.77 8.37
N ILE A 40 13.11 7.28 9.22
CA ILE A 40 12.81 7.73 10.57
C ILE A 40 12.42 9.20 10.45
N GLY A 41 11.16 9.56 10.71
CA GLY A 41 10.64 10.93 10.57
C GLY A 41 9.34 11.06 9.76
N ILE A 42 8.70 9.95 9.39
CA ILE A 42 7.41 10.03 8.68
C ILE A 42 6.31 10.69 9.53
N ASP A 43 6.35 10.53 10.84
CA ASP A 43 5.45 11.13 11.82
C ASP A 43 5.71 12.63 12.05
N GLU A 44 6.87 13.13 11.62
CA GLU A 44 7.14 14.58 11.54
C GLU A 44 6.59 15.18 10.24
N LEU A 45 6.55 14.38 9.16
CA LEU A 45 6.09 14.80 7.84
C LEU A 45 4.57 14.71 7.68
N LEU A 46 3.96 13.69 8.29
CA LEU A 46 2.55 13.35 8.20
C LEU A 46 1.99 13.17 9.61
N ILE A 47 0.89 13.84 9.89
CA ILE A 47 0.27 13.85 11.23
C ILE A 47 -0.76 12.74 11.41
N ASP A 48 -1.02 12.37 12.67
CA ASP A 48 -2.07 11.43 13.09
C ASP A 48 -1.94 10.02 12.47
N LEU A 49 -0.74 9.61 12.08
CA LEU A 49 -0.51 8.29 11.47
C LEU A 49 -0.74 7.14 12.47
N PRO A 50 -1.43 6.07 12.06
CA PRO A 50 -1.50 4.81 12.81
C PRO A 50 -0.12 4.23 13.10
N MET A 51 0.06 3.69 14.31
CA MET A 51 1.36 3.21 14.78
C MET A 51 1.94 2.09 13.90
N ASP A 52 1.12 1.19 13.37
CA ASP A 52 1.57 0.10 12.52
C ASP A 52 2.13 0.63 11.17
N PHE A 53 1.49 1.66 10.61
CA PHE A 53 2.02 2.36 9.44
C PHE A 53 3.37 3.01 9.71
N VAL A 54 3.51 3.76 10.81
CA VAL A 54 4.77 4.41 11.20
C VAL A 54 5.90 3.38 11.39
N GLU A 55 5.60 2.26 12.05
CA GLU A 55 6.57 1.20 12.28
C GLU A 55 7.03 0.51 10.99
N PHE A 56 6.15 0.37 9.98
CA PHE A 56 6.57 -0.10 8.66
C PHE A 56 7.54 0.88 7.99
N TYR A 57 7.22 2.18 7.99
CA TYR A 57 8.05 3.17 7.28
C TYR A 57 9.43 3.38 7.89
N LYS A 58 9.57 3.15 9.21
CA LYS A 58 10.89 3.06 9.86
C LYS A 58 11.76 1.95 9.29
N LEU A 59 11.15 0.87 8.77
CA LEU A 59 11.86 -0.27 8.18
C LEU A 59 12.01 -0.15 6.66
N ALA A 60 11.01 0.40 5.97
CA ALA A 60 10.99 0.61 4.53
C ALA A 60 10.13 1.81 4.14
N ASN A 61 10.74 2.84 3.55
CA ASN A 61 10.04 4.05 3.09
C ASN A 61 9.31 3.83 1.76
N GLY A 62 8.35 2.91 1.74
CA GLY A 62 7.73 2.43 0.50
C GLY A 62 8.38 1.16 -0.05
N ALA A 63 7.71 0.58 -1.04
CA ALA A 63 8.07 -0.70 -1.63
C ALA A 63 7.34 -0.92 -2.96
N TYR A 64 7.91 -1.75 -3.82
CA TYR A 64 7.18 -2.46 -4.86
C TYR A 64 6.88 -3.87 -4.37
N LEU A 65 5.61 -4.27 -4.36
CA LEU A 65 5.16 -5.60 -3.97
C LEU A 65 4.58 -6.31 -5.19
N PHE A 66 5.16 -7.45 -5.55
CA PHE A 66 4.79 -8.25 -6.72
C PHE A 66 4.74 -7.43 -8.02
N GLU A 67 5.71 -6.53 -8.19
CA GLU A 67 5.90 -5.81 -9.46
C GLU A 67 6.24 -6.81 -10.56
N ASP A 68 5.46 -6.81 -11.64
CA ASP A 68 5.87 -7.45 -12.89
C ASP A 68 6.96 -6.61 -13.57
N ILE A 69 8.15 -7.19 -13.72
CA ILE A 69 9.29 -6.50 -14.34
C ILE A 69 9.29 -6.57 -15.87
N VAL A 70 8.33 -7.27 -16.49
CA VAL A 70 8.25 -7.39 -17.95
C VAL A 70 7.54 -6.17 -18.55
N TYR A 71 6.38 -5.81 -18.00
CA TYR A 71 5.55 -4.71 -18.50
C TYR A 71 5.29 -3.62 -17.46
N GLY A 72 5.52 -3.86 -16.17
CA GLY A 72 5.26 -2.89 -15.10
C GLY A 72 3.77 -2.64 -14.84
N GLN A 73 2.90 -3.57 -15.22
CA GLN A 73 1.44 -3.42 -15.17
C GLN A 73 0.79 -4.31 -14.10
N TRP A 74 1.57 -4.83 -13.17
CA TRP A 74 1.04 -5.66 -12.10
C TRP A 74 1.79 -5.39 -10.80
N GLY A 75 1.07 -5.48 -9.69
CA GLY A 75 1.60 -5.33 -8.35
C GLY A 75 1.09 -4.08 -7.65
N LEU A 76 1.68 -3.80 -6.50
CA LEU A 76 1.36 -2.65 -5.67
C LEU A 76 2.63 -1.85 -5.42
N GLN A 77 2.60 -0.56 -5.76
CA GLN A 77 3.56 0.40 -5.28
C GLN A 77 3.06 0.99 -3.97
N LEU A 78 3.76 0.72 -2.87
CA LEU A 78 3.67 1.52 -1.66
C LEU A 78 4.54 2.78 -1.86
N LEU A 79 3.91 3.94 -1.80
CA LEU A 79 4.54 5.22 -2.06
C LEU A 79 5.55 5.55 -0.96
N ASP A 80 6.61 6.28 -1.29
CA ASP A 80 7.45 6.88 -0.25
C ASP A 80 6.74 8.05 0.44
N ALA A 81 7.23 8.45 1.61
CA ALA A 81 6.60 9.48 2.43
C ALA A 81 6.38 10.84 1.71
N PHE A 82 7.23 11.20 0.76
CA PHE A 82 7.08 12.46 0.00
C PHE A 82 6.06 12.30 -1.13
N LEU A 83 6.09 11.16 -1.83
CA LEU A 83 5.10 10.83 -2.85
C LEU A 83 3.70 10.69 -2.27
N ILE A 84 3.56 10.23 -1.02
CA ILE A 84 2.27 10.21 -0.30
C ILE A 84 1.66 11.60 -0.24
N GLN A 85 2.44 12.63 0.12
CA GLN A 85 1.94 14.00 0.23
C GLN A 85 1.49 14.53 -1.14
N GLU A 86 2.30 14.31 -2.17
CA GLU A 86 2.00 14.74 -3.53
C GLU A 86 0.73 14.05 -4.05
N LYS A 87 0.67 12.72 -3.98
CA LYS A 87 -0.48 11.95 -4.46
C LYS A 87 -1.75 12.22 -3.69
N THR A 88 -1.67 12.43 -2.37
CA THR A 88 -2.83 12.82 -1.56
C THR A 88 -3.34 14.19 -1.96
N ARG A 89 -2.46 15.16 -2.23
CA ARG A 89 -2.88 16.49 -2.71
C ARG A 89 -3.59 16.40 -4.06
N ASP A 90 -2.99 15.70 -5.02
CA ASP A 90 -3.56 15.54 -6.36
C ASP A 90 -4.92 14.82 -6.30
N PHE A 91 -5.04 13.83 -5.42
CA PHE A 91 -6.30 13.14 -5.13
C PHE A 91 -7.38 14.08 -4.56
N ILE A 92 -7.02 14.96 -3.61
CA ILE A 92 -7.96 15.95 -3.05
C ILE A 92 -8.46 16.91 -4.12
N GLU A 93 -7.59 17.38 -5.01
CA GLU A 93 -7.96 18.31 -6.09
C GLU A 93 -8.88 17.65 -7.12
N GLY A 94 -8.68 16.36 -7.40
CA GLY A 94 -9.46 15.60 -8.38
C GLY A 94 -10.71 14.91 -7.85
N ASN A 95 -10.89 14.77 -6.53
CA ASN A 95 -11.94 13.92 -5.95
C ASN A 95 -12.78 14.64 -4.89
N SER A 96 -14.06 14.87 -5.21
CA SER A 96 -15.03 15.48 -4.30
C SER A 96 -15.48 14.58 -3.14
N GLY A 97 -15.15 13.29 -3.17
CA GLY A 97 -15.42 12.30 -2.13
C GLY A 97 -14.35 12.23 -1.02
N TYR A 98 -13.33 13.10 -1.08
CA TYR A 98 -12.31 13.21 -0.05
C TYR A 98 -12.92 13.57 1.32
N LEU A 99 -12.44 12.88 2.35
CA LEU A 99 -12.67 13.20 3.75
C LEU A 99 -11.35 13.55 4.42
N LYS A 100 -11.39 14.46 5.40
CA LYS A 100 -10.24 14.72 6.27
C LYS A 100 -9.66 13.39 6.78
N GLY A 101 -8.33 13.28 6.70
CA GLY A 101 -7.59 12.09 7.09
C GLY A 101 -7.57 10.98 6.04
N ASP A 102 -8.11 11.17 4.84
CA ASP A 102 -7.76 10.28 3.72
C ASP A 102 -6.32 10.55 3.29
N LEU A 103 -5.53 9.48 3.20
CA LEU A 103 -4.14 9.52 2.78
C LEU A 103 -3.91 8.45 1.70
N ILE A 104 -3.43 8.84 0.51
CA ILE A 104 -3.08 7.88 -0.54
C ILE A 104 -1.68 7.34 -0.26
N VAL A 105 -1.60 6.04 0.02
CA VAL A 105 -0.36 5.38 0.48
C VAL A 105 0.16 4.35 -0.51
N GLY A 106 -0.61 4.02 -1.55
CA GLY A 106 -0.17 3.12 -2.60
C GLY A 106 -0.97 3.24 -3.89
N GLU A 107 -0.42 2.66 -4.95
CA GLU A 107 -0.99 2.62 -6.30
C GLU A 107 -0.90 1.18 -6.83
N PHE A 108 -2.02 0.65 -7.33
CA PHE A 108 -2.00 -0.62 -8.04
C PHE A 108 -1.49 -0.39 -9.46
N LEU A 109 -0.49 -1.15 -9.85
CA LEU A 109 0.13 -1.03 -11.17
C LEU A 109 -0.79 -1.63 -12.23
N GLY A 110 -0.88 -0.98 -13.39
CA GLY A 110 -1.76 -1.38 -14.50
C GLY A 110 -3.22 -0.97 -14.34
N ASP A 111 -3.71 -0.85 -13.11
CA ASP A 111 -5.03 -0.34 -12.78
C ASP A 111 -4.99 1.15 -12.41
N SER A 112 -6.16 1.79 -12.34
CA SER A 112 -6.31 3.15 -11.78
C SER A 112 -6.64 3.15 -10.30
N ASP A 113 -6.59 1.99 -9.64
CA ASP A 113 -6.95 1.85 -8.23
C ASP A 113 -5.82 2.37 -7.32
N LEU A 114 -6.24 3.06 -6.25
CA LEU A 114 -5.35 3.60 -5.22
C LEU A 114 -5.61 2.88 -3.90
N LEU A 115 -4.57 2.81 -3.07
CA LEU A 115 -4.65 2.33 -1.69
C LEU A 115 -4.70 3.54 -0.75
N LEU A 116 -5.78 3.65 0.00
CA LEU A 116 -6.04 4.75 0.93
C LEU A 116 -5.95 4.27 2.38
N LEU A 117 -5.34 5.08 3.24
CA LEU A 117 -5.31 4.92 4.69
C LEU A 117 -6.15 6.01 5.36
N ARG A 118 -6.99 5.62 6.31
CA ARG A 118 -7.78 6.55 7.15
C ARG A 118 -6.98 6.97 8.37
N THR A 119 -6.77 8.27 8.54
CA THR A 119 -5.87 8.86 9.55
C THR A 119 -6.55 9.92 10.43
N ASP A 120 -7.86 10.15 10.31
CA ASP A 120 -8.57 11.07 11.20
C ASP A 120 -8.91 10.38 12.54
N PRO A 121 -8.24 10.74 13.65
CA PRO A 121 -8.41 10.05 14.94
C PRO A 121 -9.79 10.31 15.57
N SER A 122 -10.58 11.25 15.04
CA SER A 122 -11.95 11.51 15.49
C SER A 122 -12.99 10.56 14.87
N LYS A 123 -12.58 9.69 13.94
CA LYS A 123 -13.48 8.79 13.21
C LYS A 123 -13.30 7.34 13.67
N ASN A 124 -14.40 6.59 13.65
CA ASN A 124 -14.40 5.17 14.02
C ASN A 124 -13.63 4.29 13.02
N ASP A 125 -13.36 4.79 11.82
CA ASP A 125 -12.61 4.10 10.77
C ASP A 125 -11.10 4.43 10.78
N TYR A 126 -10.59 5.07 11.84
CA TYR A 126 -9.18 5.37 12.02
C TYR A 126 -8.30 4.11 11.87
N GLY A 127 -7.26 4.21 11.03
CA GLY A 127 -6.33 3.14 10.72
C GLY A 127 -6.84 2.09 9.73
N SER A 128 -8.07 2.22 9.22
CA SER A 128 -8.60 1.31 8.21
C SER A 128 -8.07 1.63 6.81
N MET A 129 -8.02 0.61 5.96
CA MET A 129 -7.59 0.69 4.58
C MET A 129 -8.79 0.74 3.63
N MET A 130 -8.64 1.38 2.47
CA MET A 130 -9.66 1.37 1.41
C MET A 130 -9.01 1.24 0.04
N ILE A 131 -9.69 0.57 -0.88
CA ILE A 131 -9.36 0.58 -2.31
C ILE A 131 -10.23 1.63 -2.97
N VAL A 132 -9.57 2.57 -3.62
CA VAL A 132 -10.20 3.75 -4.20
C VAL A 132 -10.08 3.67 -5.71
N THR A 133 -11.22 3.63 -6.39
CA THR A 133 -11.30 3.82 -7.83
C THR A 133 -11.67 5.29 -8.07
N PRO A 134 -10.74 6.15 -8.55
CA PRO A 134 -10.93 7.61 -8.54
C PRO A 134 -12.15 8.12 -9.31
N LEU A 135 -12.65 7.35 -10.28
CA LEU A 135 -13.83 7.68 -11.09
C LEU A 135 -15.16 7.38 -10.37
N GLU A 136 -15.12 6.64 -9.26
CA GLU A 136 -16.30 6.25 -8.50
C GLU A 136 -16.54 7.15 -7.29
N SER A 137 -17.80 7.19 -6.84
CA SER A 137 -18.16 7.86 -5.60
C SER A 137 -17.60 7.09 -4.39
N ARG A 138 -17.27 7.80 -3.30
CA ARG A 138 -16.78 7.20 -2.05
C ARG A 138 -17.62 6.02 -1.54
N ASN A 139 -18.93 6.06 -1.75
CA ASN A 139 -19.83 5.00 -1.29
C ASN A 139 -19.61 3.67 -2.00
N ASN A 140 -18.96 3.68 -3.16
CA ASN A 140 -18.63 2.48 -3.94
C ASN A 140 -17.19 2.01 -3.70
N TRP A 141 -16.33 2.81 -3.07
CA TRP A 141 -14.98 2.39 -2.73
C TRP A 141 -15.01 1.19 -1.80
N ASN A 142 -14.09 0.25 -2.02
CA ASN A 142 -14.02 -0.96 -1.23
C ASN A 142 -13.36 -0.67 0.12
N LYS A 143 -14.16 -0.73 1.20
CA LYS A 143 -13.69 -0.53 2.57
C LYS A 143 -13.13 -1.85 3.09
N LEU A 144 -11.83 -1.86 3.34
CA LEU A 144 -11.16 -2.99 3.96
C LEU A 144 -11.21 -2.73 5.47
N GLU A 145 -12.00 -3.50 6.22
CA GLU A 145 -12.03 -3.44 7.71
C GLU A 145 -10.72 -4.02 8.30
N LEU A 146 -9.58 -3.62 7.75
CA LEU A 146 -8.23 -4.11 7.99
C LEU A 146 -7.31 -2.93 8.26
N ASN A 147 -6.34 -3.13 9.15
CA ASN A 147 -5.22 -2.21 9.32
C ASN A 147 -4.11 -2.46 8.29
N PHE A 148 -3.13 -1.57 8.26
CA PHE A 148 -2.04 -1.63 7.29
C PHE A 148 -1.27 -2.95 7.34
N TYR A 149 -0.92 -3.44 8.53
CA TYR A 149 -0.23 -4.73 8.67
C TYR A 149 -1.05 -5.90 8.09
N SER A 150 -2.33 -5.97 8.43
CA SER A 150 -3.22 -7.06 7.99
C SER A 150 -3.39 -7.05 6.48
N PHE A 151 -3.49 -5.85 5.89
CA PHE A 151 -3.53 -5.69 4.44
C PHE A 151 -2.25 -6.20 3.77
N ILE A 152 -1.06 -5.76 4.21
CA ILE A 152 0.22 -6.20 3.62
C ILE A 152 0.39 -7.71 3.75
N LYS A 153 0.08 -8.27 4.93
CA LYS A 153 0.15 -9.72 5.17
C LYS A 153 -0.81 -10.49 4.26
N GLY A 154 -2.05 -10.02 4.10
CA GLY A 154 -3.04 -10.63 3.21
C GLY A 154 -2.59 -10.60 1.76
N TYR A 155 -2.17 -9.42 1.28
CA TYR A 155 -1.70 -9.23 -0.09
C TYR A 155 -0.49 -10.13 -0.43
N VAL A 156 0.43 -10.28 0.52
CA VAL A 156 1.59 -11.17 0.38
C VAL A 156 1.19 -12.65 0.40
N SER A 157 0.24 -13.02 1.26
CA SER A 157 -0.23 -14.41 1.36
C SER A 157 -0.93 -14.86 0.07
N GLU A 158 -1.59 -13.94 -0.63
CA GLU A 158 -2.26 -14.19 -1.91
C GLU A 158 -1.36 -13.89 -3.13
N LEU A 159 -0.05 -13.76 -2.91
CA LEU A 159 0.95 -13.57 -3.97
C LEU A 159 0.69 -12.34 -4.86
N GLY A 160 0.20 -11.27 -4.26
CA GLY A 160 -0.10 -10.01 -4.95
C GLY A 160 -1.44 -9.99 -5.68
N GLN A 161 -2.29 -11.00 -5.49
CA GLN A 161 -3.66 -11.00 -6.01
C GLN A 161 -4.59 -10.17 -5.11
N LYS A 162 -5.63 -9.58 -5.72
CA LYS A 162 -6.64 -8.79 -5.03
C LYS A 162 -7.53 -9.72 -4.19
N PHE A 163 -7.30 -9.77 -2.88
CA PHE A 163 -7.97 -10.70 -1.96
C PHE A 163 -9.27 -10.16 -1.35
N TRP A 164 -9.61 -8.92 -1.67
CA TRP A 164 -10.79 -8.19 -1.21
C TRP A 164 -11.94 -8.19 -2.22
N GLU A 165 -11.76 -8.89 -3.33
CA GLU A 165 -12.77 -9.12 -4.37
C GLU A 165 -13.60 -10.37 -4.10
#